data_AF-A0A537G8R4-F1
#
_entry.id   AF-A0A537G8R4-F1
#
_cell.length_a   1.000
_cell.length_b   1.000
_cell.length_c   1.000
_cell.angle_alpha   90.00
_cell.angle_beta   90.00
_cell.angle_gamma   90.00
#
_symmetry.space_group_name_H-M   'P 1'
#
loop_
_entity.id
_entity.type
_entity.pdbx_description
1 polymer ?
#
loop_
_entity_poly.entity_id
_entity_poly.type
_entity_poly.pdbx_seq_one_letter_code
_entity_poly.pdbx_strand_id
1 'polypeptide(L)'
;VTDPTSPKDTSDFLAGDRGSDSPALTDHTSILFDRSLNLLVIPVEIAQIQSAPSNQWAYGTMVFQGAYVFSVTVQNGIVFRGGITHLPSGELPNWNNSSLFVKRALYIGNVLYTVSDDKVMMNNLSDLSGLGSVSLS
;
A
#
# COMPACT_ATOMS: atom_id res chain seq x y z
N VAL A 1 -10.14 -23.32 0.54
CA VAL A 1 -9.69 -24.22 1.63
C VAL A 1 -10.15 -25.62 1.26
N THR A 2 -9.22 -26.57 1.08
CA THR A 2 -9.54 -27.96 0.72
C THR A 2 -9.73 -28.85 1.95
N ASP A 3 -9.12 -28.50 3.08
CA ASP A 3 -9.38 -29.10 4.40
C ASP A 3 -9.43 -27.98 5.48
N PRO A 4 -10.63 -27.66 6.00
CA PRO A 4 -10.78 -26.61 7.02
C PRO A 4 -10.21 -27.00 8.39
N THR A 5 -9.93 -28.28 8.64
CA THR A 5 -9.34 -28.75 9.90
C THR A 5 -7.81 -28.67 9.91
N SER A 6 -7.20 -28.44 8.73
CA SER A 6 -5.76 -28.30 8.53
C SER A 6 -5.45 -27.20 7.50
N PRO A 7 -5.73 -25.92 7.81
CA PRO A 7 -5.41 -24.82 6.90
C PRO A 7 -3.89 -24.74 6.70
N LYS A 8 -3.47 -24.53 5.45
CA LYS A 8 -2.08 -24.29 5.08
C LYS A 8 -1.94 -22.88 4.53
N ASP A 9 -0.92 -22.17 4.98
CA ASP A 9 -0.51 -20.93 4.34
C ASP A 9 0.06 -21.25 2.95
N THR A 10 -0.45 -20.55 1.94
CA THR A 10 -0.05 -20.74 0.53
C THR A 10 0.68 -19.52 -0.03
N SER A 11 0.64 -18.38 0.66
CA SER A 11 1.29 -17.15 0.20
C SER A 11 1.30 -16.09 1.29
N ASP A 12 2.48 -15.51 1.49
CA ASP A 12 2.72 -14.38 2.37
C ASP A 12 3.40 -13.22 1.61
N PHE A 13 3.21 -12.01 2.12
CA PHE A 13 3.99 -10.84 1.72
C PHE A 13 4.29 -10.01 2.96
N LEU A 14 5.56 -9.99 3.37
CA LEU A 14 6.01 -9.21 4.52
C LEU A 14 6.37 -7.79 4.07
N ALA A 15 5.68 -6.80 4.63
CA ALA A 15 5.88 -5.38 4.32
C ALA A 15 6.39 -4.60 5.54
N GLY A 16 7.64 -4.15 5.45
CA GLY A 16 8.26 -3.30 6.47
C GLY A 16 8.64 -4.00 7.77
N ASP A 17 9.20 -3.21 8.68
CA ASP A 17 9.63 -3.59 10.01
C ASP A 17 8.79 -2.90 11.10
N ARG A 18 9.19 -3.04 12.37
CA ARG A 18 8.58 -2.32 13.49
C ARG A 18 8.55 -0.81 13.22
N GLY A 19 7.36 -0.22 13.38
CA GLY A 19 7.10 1.19 13.04
C GLY A 19 6.34 1.36 11.73
N SER A 20 6.14 0.29 10.96
CA SER A 20 5.19 0.28 9.85
C SER A 20 3.75 0.27 10.38
N ASP A 21 2.86 0.92 9.64
CA ASP A 21 1.45 1.07 9.96
C ASP A 21 0.61 1.00 8.67
N SER A 22 -0.71 0.99 8.81
CA SER A 22 -1.65 1.09 7.71
C SER A 22 -3.02 1.56 8.21
N PRO A 23 -3.68 2.46 7.47
CA PRO A 23 -5.11 2.75 7.66
C PRO A 23 -5.98 1.47 7.75
N ALA A 24 -5.59 0.37 7.09
CA ALA A 24 -6.31 -0.90 7.12
C ALA A 24 -6.38 -1.55 8.49
N LEU A 25 -5.49 -1.20 9.42
CA LEU A 25 -5.49 -1.75 10.77
C LEU A 25 -6.64 -1.22 11.63
N THR A 26 -7.21 -0.07 11.26
CA THR A 26 -8.29 0.59 12.02
C THR A 26 -9.54 0.87 11.18
N ASP A 27 -9.41 0.94 9.86
CA ASP A 27 -10.51 1.13 8.92
C ASP A 27 -10.44 0.09 7.79
N HIS A 28 -11.26 -0.95 7.91
CA HIS A 28 -11.36 -2.01 6.89
C HIS A 28 -11.84 -1.50 5.53
N THR A 29 -12.48 -0.33 5.46
CA THR A 29 -12.93 0.29 4.19
C THR A 29 -11.82 1.02 3.44
N SER A 30 -10.62 1.10 4.04
CA SER A 30 -9.45 1.68 3.38
C SER A 30 -8.81 0.76 2.33
N ILE A 31 -9.10 -0.54 2.40
CA ILE A 31 -8.64 -1.54 1.43
C ILE A 31 -9.56 -1.54 0.21
N LEU A 32 -8.98 -1.51 -0.98
CA LEU A 32 -9.68 -1.83 -2.22
C LEU A 32 -9.37 -3.28 -2.60
N PHE A 33 -10.41 -4.09 -2.72
CA PHE A 33 -10.31 -5.46 -3.22
C PHE A 33 -11.36 -5.70 -4.31
N ASP A 34 -10.91 -6.19 -5.47
CA ASP A 34 -11.78 -6.66 -6.53
C ASP A 34 -11.30 -8.01 -7.06
N ARG A 35 -12.13 -9.04 -6.86
CA ARG A 35 -11.81 -10.41 -7.29
C ARG A 35 -11.81 -10.58 -8.80
N SER A 36 -12.66 -9.87 -9.53
CA SER A 36 -12.73 -9.98 -11.00
C SER A 36 -11.47 -9.46 -11.68
N LEU A 37 -10.83 -8.46 -11.07
CA LEU A 37 -9.57 -7.87 -11.50
C LEU A 37 -8.34 -8.51 -10.84
N ASN A 38 -8.55 -9.46 -9.92
CA ASN A 38 -7.51 -9.98 -9.03
C ASN A 38 -6.75 -8.86 -8.31
N LEU A 39 -7.42 -7.77 -7.97
CA LEU A 39 -6.81 -6.54 -7.48
C LEU A 39 -6.92 -6.47 -5.96
N LEU A 40 -5.81 -6.15 -5.30
CA LEU A 40 -5.78 -5.75 -3.89
C LEU A 40 -4.91 -4.49 -3.77
N VAL A 41 -5.44 -3.44 -3.15
CA VAL A 41 -4.71 -2.20 -2.88
C VAL A 41 -4.83 -1.85 -1.40
N ILE A 42 -3.68 -1.68 -0.76
CA ILE A 42 -3.59 -1.41 0.68
C ILE A 42 -2.79 -0.11 0.87
N PRO A 43 -3.39 0.93 1.49
CA PRO A 43 -2.65 2.09 1.96
C PRO A 43 -1.66 1.67 3.07
N VAL A 44 -0.40 2.08 3.00
CA VAL A 44 0.65 1.65 3.92
C VAL A 44 1.59 2.80 4.30
N GLU A 45 2.10 2.70 5.53
CA GLU A 45 3.26 3.44 6.03
C GLU A 45 4.33 2.40 6.35
N ILE A 46 5.47 2.45 5.65
CA ILE A 46 6.50 1.41 5.74
C ILE A 46 7.73 1.99 6.41
N ALA A 47 8.09 1.40 7.54
CA ALA A 47 9.34 1.64 8.22
C ALA A 47 10.34 0.52 7.95
N GLN A 48 11.62 0.84 7.89
CA GLN A 48 12.70 -0.15 7.76
C GLN A 48 13.82 0.10 8.77
N ILE A 49 14.37 -0.98 9.30
CA ILE A 49 15.53 -0.97 10.18
C ILE A 49 16.80 -1.09 9.31
N GLN A 50 17.52 0.01 9.14
CA GLN A 50 18.67 0.09 8.21
C GLN A 50 19.95 -0.62 8.71
N SER A 51 20.01 -1.04 9.97
CA SER A 51 21.18 -1.71 10.57
C SER A 51 20.69 -2.67 11.63
N ALA A 52 21.37 -3.82 11.81
CA ALA A 52 21.08 -4.72 12.93
C ALA A 52 21.13 -3.91 14.24
N PRO A 53 19.98 -3.60 14.84
CA PRO A 53 19.96 -2.64 15.92
C PRO A 53 20.58 -3.33 17.13
N SER A 54 21.39 -2.60 17.90
CA SER A 54 21.89 -3.10 19.19
C SER A 54 20.75 -3.46 20.15
N ASN A 55 19.55 -2.95 19.88
CA ASN A 55 18.31 -3.19 20.58
C ASN A 55 17.28 -3.85 19.64
N GLN A 56 16.88 -5.09 19.94
CA GLN A 56 15.83 -5.83 19.22
C GLN A 56 14.47 -5.12 19.15
N TRP A 57 14.26 -4.09 19.98
CA TRP A 57 13.04 -3.30 20.04
C TRP A 57 13.09 -1.98 19.27
N ALA A 58 14.17 -1.71 18.53
CA ALA A 58 14.30 -0.49 17.76
C ALA A 58 13.16 -0.33 16.74
N TYR A 59 12.72 0.92 16.56
CA TYR A 59 11.80 1.30 15.49
C TYR A 59 12.60 1.61 14.22
N GLY A 60 12.06 1.22 13.07
CA GLY A 60 12.58 1.60 11.78
C GLY A 60 12.29 3.07 11.45
N THR A 61 12.97 3.58 10.43
CA THR A 61 12.68 4.89 9.84
C THR A 61 11.66 4.71 8.73
N MET A 62 10.68 5.61 8.61
CA MET A 62 9.75 5.61 7.48
C MET A 62 10.49 5.78 6.16
N VAL A 63 10.34 4.81 5.28
CA VAL A 63 10.97 4.78 3.95
C VAL A 63 9.96 4.91 2.81
N PHE A 64 8.69 4.62 3.07
CA PHE A 64 7.63 4.74 2.08
C PHE A 64 6.30 5.05 2.73
N GLN A 65 5.52 5.90 2.08
CA GLN A 65 4.11 6.09 2.36
C GLN A 65 3.36 6.12 1.04
N GLY A 66 2.26 5.38 0.95
CA GLY A 66 1.45 5.34 -0.26
C GLY A 66 0.46 4.20 -0.26
N ALA A 67 0.10 3.72 -1.44
CA ALA A 67 -0.68 2.50 -1.63
C ALA A 67 0.17 1.42 -2.29
N TYR A 68 0.22 0.24 -1.68
CA TYR A 68 0.75 -0.97 -2.31
C TYR A 68 -0.34 -1.65 -3.11
N VAL A 69 -0.02 -1.97 -4.36
CA VAL A 69 -0.91 -2.64 -5.31
C VAL A 69 -0.42 -4.06 -5.53
N PHE A 70 -1.34 -5.01 -5.43
CA PHE A 70 -1.08 -6.43 -5.59
C PHE A 70 -2.02 -7.05 -6.64
N SER A 71 -1.54 -8.11 -7.27
CA SER A 71 -2.36 -9.11 -7.94
C SER A 71 -2.56 -10.28 -6.99
N VAL A 72 -3.79 -10.74 -6.78
CA VAL A 72 -4.10 -11.86 -5.87
C VAL A 72 -4.89 -12.94 -6.59
N THR A 73 -4.31 -14.11 -6.74
CA THR A 73 -4.98 -15.29 -7.32
C THR A 73 -4.74 -16.54 -6.48
N VAL A 74 -5.59 -17.55 -6.64
CA VAL A 74 -5.40 -18.84 -5.95
C VAL A 74 -4.12 -19.54 -6.41
N GLN A 75 -3.76 -19.38 -7.70
CA GLN A 75 -2.63 -20.06 -8.31
C GLN A 75 -1.29 -19.38 -8.00
N ASN A 76 -1.26 -18.05 -7.99
CA ASN A 76 -0.02 -17.27 -7.88
C ASN A 76 0.14 -16.60 -6.51
N GLY A 77 -0.86 -16.68 -5.63
CA GLY A 77 -0.82 -16.03 -4.32
C GLY A 77 -0.89 -14.50 -4.42
N ILE A 78 -0.20 -13.84 -3.50
CA ILE A 78 -0.11 -12.37 -3.39
C ILE A 78 1.14 -11.90 -4.14
N VAL A 79 0.94 -11.24 -5.28
CA VAL A 79 2.03 -10.75 -6.13
C VAL A 79 2.07 -9.23 -6.10
N PHE A 80 3.15 -8.65 -5.58
CA PHE A 80 3.34 -7.20 -5.56
C PHE A 80 3.51 -6.64 -6.97
N ARG A 81 2.73 -5.61 -7.30
CA ARG A 81 2.75 -4.92 -8.60
C ARG A 81 3.49 -3.58 -8.54
N GLY A 82 3.43 -2.88 -7.41
CA GLY A 82 4.10 -1.61 -7.22
C GLY A 82 3.48 -0.77 -6.11
N GLY A 83 4.17 0.33 -5.78
CA GLY A 83 3.71 1.33 -4.82
C GLY A 83 3.39 2.65 -5.52
N ILE A 84 2.31 3.30 -5.11
CA ILE A 84 1.92 4.64 -5.56
C ILE A 84 2.02 5.58 -4.36
N THR A 85 2.83 6.64 -4.47
CA THR A 85 2.98 7.67 -3.43
C THR A 85 2.58 9.03 -3.96
N HIS A 86 1.99 9.85 -3.10
CA HIS A 86 1.69 11.25 -3.39
C HIS A 86 2.85 12.19 -3.02
N LEU A 87 3.87 11.67 -2.32
CA LEU A 87 5.06 12.40 -1.94
C LEU A 87 5.88 12.77 -3.18
N PRO A 88 6.49 13.97 -3.24
CA PRO A 88 7.41 14.33 -4.29
C PRO A 88 8.60 13.37 -4.37
N SER A 89 9.16 13.24 -5.58
CA SER A 89 10.33 12.39 -5.81
C SER A 89 11.50 12.80 -4.90
N GLY A 90 12.07 11.83 -4.18
CA GLY A 90 13.18 12.05 -3.25
C GLY A 90 12.78 12.48 -1.85
N GLU A 91 11.50 12.74 -1.58
CA GLU A 91 11.02 13.04 -0.23
C GLU A 91 10.66 11.78 0.55
N LEU A 92 11.04 11.76 1.83
CA LEU A 92 10.64 10.72 2.77
C LEU A 92 9.38 11.14 3.55
N PRO A 93 8.56 10.16 3.99
CA PRO A 93 7.40 10.45 4.82
C PRO A 93 7.82 11.11 6.14
N ASN A 94 7.15 12.19 6.50
CA ASN A 94 7.34 12.89 7.77
C ASN A 94 6.08 13.69 8.14
N TRP A 95 6.06 14.28 9.32
CA TRP A 95 4.91 15.03 9.82
C TRP A 95 4.46 16.18 8.89
N ASN A 96 5.40 16.89 8.27
CA ASN A 96 5.10 18.07 7.46
C ASN A 96 4.43 17.72 6.12
N ASN A 97 4.57 16.49 5.63
CA ASN A 97 3.92 16.00 4.41
C ASN A 97 2.83 14.96 4.67
N SER A 98 2.36 14.85 5.92
CA SER A 98 1.32 13.89 6.33
C SER A 98 -0.03 14.10 5.63
N SER A 99 -0.34 15.31 5.17
CA SER A 99 -1.55 15.58 4.37
C SER A 99 -1.52 14.94 2.97
N LEU A 100 -0.33 14.56 2.49
CA LEU A 100 -0.15 13.76 1.28
C LEU A 100 -0.26 12.26 1.54
N PHE A 101 -0.50 11.83 2.79
CA PHE A 101 -0.56 10.41 3.06
C PHE A 101 -1.78 9.76 2.40
N VAL A 102 -1.54 8.78 1.52
CA VAL A 102 -2.61 8.01 0.88
C VAL A 102 -3.42 7.27 1.94
N LYS A 103 -4.73 7.47 1.94
CA LYS A 103 -5.69 6.87 2.89
C LYS A 103 -6.69 5.94 2.23
N ARG A 104 -6.97 6.16 0.94
CA ARG A 104 -7.99 5.41 0.18
C ARG A 104 -7.52 5.15 -1.23
N ALA A 105 -8.05 4.07 -1.80
CA ALA A 105 -7.97 3.78 -3.23
C ALA A 105 -9.34 3.37 -3.77
N LEU A 106 -9.63 3.74 -5.02
CA LEU A 106 -10.79 3.27 -5.78
C LEU A 106 -10.42 3.21 -7.26
N TYR A 107 -11.26 2.61 -8.10
CA TYR A 107 -11.04 2.63 -9.55
C TYR A 107 -12.32 2.94 -10.31
N ILE A 108 -12.15 3.54 -11.49
CA ILE A 108 -13.23 3.77 -12.46
C ILE A 108 -12.69 3.35 -13.83
N GLY A 109 -13.33 2.35 -14.45
CA GLY A 109 -12.81 1.75 -15.68
C GLY A 109 -11.39 1.21 -15.47
N ASN A 110 -10.44 1.67 -16.30
CA ASN A 110 -9.03 1.25 -16.22
C ASN A 110 -8.13 2.25 -15.46
N VAL A 111 -8.71 3.10 -14.61
CA VAL A 111 -7.97 4.11 -13.85
C VAL A 111 -8.07 3.80 -12.36
N LEU A 112 -6.92 3.62 -11.72
CA LEU A 112 -6.77 3.56 -10.26
C LEU A 112 -6.60 4.98 -9.73
N TYR A 113 -7.41 5.33 -8.73
CA TYR A 113 -7.32 6.57 -8.01
C TYR A 113 -6.80 6.30 -6.60
N THR A 114 -5.78 7.03 -6.18
CA THR A 114 -5.33 7.08 -4.79
C THR A 114 -5.63 8.46 -4.22
N VAL A 115 -6.06 8.50 -2.95
CA VAL A 115 -6.58 9.71 -2.31
C VAL A 115 -5.87 9.94 -0.99
N SER A 116 -5.34 11.14 -0.83
CA SER A 116 -4.87 11.72 0.44
C SER A 116 -5.72 12.94 0.79
N ASP A 117 -5.40 13.65 1.87
CA ASP A 117 -6.15 14.87 2.24
C ASP A 117 -5.98 15.98 1.19
N ASP A 118 -4.77 16.13 0.65
CA ASP A 118 -4.44 17.25 -0.25
C ASP A 118 -4.35 16.86 -1.74
N LYS A 119 -4.48 15.58 -2.10
CA LYS A 119 -4.22 15.13 -3.47
C LYS A 119 -4.99 13.89 -3.85
N VAL A 120 -5.45 13.87 -5.11
CA VAL A 120 -5.88 12.66 -5.81
C VAL A 120 -4.89 12.39 -6.94
N MET A 121 -4.35 11.18 -7.02
CA MET A 121 -3.56 10.73 -8.17
C MET A 121 -4.33 9.70 -8.99
N MET A 122 -4.09 9.71 -10.29
CA MET A 122 -4.66 8.79 -11.28
C MET A 122 -3.54 7.98 -11.90
N ASN A 123 -3.67 6.66 -11.87
CA ASN A 123 -2.71 5.72 -12.45
C ASN A 123 -3.44 4.74 -13.36
N ASN A 124 -2.81 4.33 -14.44
CA ASN A 124 -3.34 3.28 -15.30
C ASN A 124 -3.34 1.95 -14.52
N LEU A 125 -4.47 1.27 -14.45
CA LEU A 125 -4.59 0.06 -13.63
C LEU A 125 -3.73 -1.10 -14.16
N SER A 126 -3.33 -1.09 -15.44
CA SER A 126 -2.56 -2.16 -16.08
C SER A 126 -1.08 -2.13 -15.70
N ASP A 127 -0.47 -0.94 -15.65
CA ASP A 127 0.97 -0.76 -15.46
C ASP A 127 1.35 0.24 -14.35
N LEU A 128 0.35 0.81 -13.68
CA LEU A 128 0.48 1.83 -12.62
C LEU A 128 1.13 3.14 -13.08
N SER A 129 1.29 3.35 -14.39
CA SER A 129 1.81 4.60 -14.93
C SER A 129 0.91 5.79 -14.54
N GLY A 130 1.53 6.92 -14.20
CA GLY A 130 0.80 8.13 -13.83
C GLY A 130 0.06 8.72 -15.02
N LEU A 131 -1.24 8.98 -14.85
CA LEU A 131 -2.11 9.62 -15.84
C LEU A 131 -2.36 11.09 -15.49
N GLY A 132 -2.28 11.45 -14.21
CA GLY A 132 -2.45 12.81 -13.74
C GLY A 132 -2.72 12.90 -12.25
N SER A 133 -2.95 14.11 -11.76
CA SER A 133 -3.29 14.37 -10.36
C SER A 133 -4.09 15.65 -10.20
N VAL A 134 -4.85 15.74 -9.11
CA VAL A 134 -5.61 16.92 -8.71
C VAL A 134 -5.23 17.28 -7.27
N SER A 135 -4.88 18.55 -7.04
CA SER A 135 -4.71 19.09 -5.68
C SER A 135 -6.07 19.44 -5.08
N LEU A 136 -6.26 19.15 -3.80
CA LEU A 136 -7.50 19.41 -3.05
C LEU A 136 -7.44 20.70 -2.20
N SER A 137 -6.30 21.38 -2.23
CA SER A 137 -5.99 22.65 -1.54
C SER A 137 -5.56 23.73 -2.53
#